data_AF-A0AAN4YIL4-F1
#
_entry.id   AF-A0AAN4YIL4-F1
#
_cell.length_a   1.000
_cell.length_b   1.000
_cell.length_c   1.000
_cell.angle_alpha   90.00
_cell.angle_beta   90.00
_cell.angle_gamma   90.00
#
_symmetry.space_group_name_H-M   'P 1'
#
loop_
_entity.id
_entity.type
_entity.pdbx_description
1 polymer ?
#
loop_
_entity_poly.entity_id
_entity_poly.type
_entity_poly.pdbx_seq_one_letter_code
_entity_poly.pdbx_strand_id
1 'polypeptide(L)'
;MMDNLQEAYTSYQQALYHLRDPKEPKLWYGIGILYDRYGSLDHAEEAFSQVMRMAPDFEKANEIYFRLGIIYKQQQKFNQSLEVSIYASKPKLGHFTKSSIQCFKYIVTDPPRPLTEEDIWFQIGHVHEQQKDVSFLTQHGRR
;
A
#
# COMPACT_ATOMS: atom_id res chain seq x y z
N MET A 1 -24.33 6.45 -2.30
CA MET A 1 -22.92 6.46 -2.75
C MET A 1 -22.44 5.04 -3.08
N MET A 2 -23.29 4.18 -3.66
CA MET A 2 -22.96 2.80 -4.06
C MET A 2 -23.08 2.57 -5.58
N ASP A 3 -23.89 3.36 -6.30
CA ASP A 3 -24.01 3.30 -7.77
C ASP A 3 -22.66 3.40 -8.50
N ASN A 4 -21.87 4.42 -8.16
CA ASN A 4 -20.59 4.67 -8.85
C ASN A 4 -19.59 3.50 -8.73
N LEU A 5 -19.70 2.66 -7.69
CA LEU A 5 -18.78 1.53 -7.46
C LEU A 5 -19.12 0.34 -8.35
N GLN A 6 -20.41 0.08 -8.53
CA GLN A 6 -20.88 -1.01 -9.38
C GLN A 6 -20.64 -0.69 -10.86
N GLU A 7 -20.82 0.57 -11.24
CA GLU A 7 -20.44 1.10 -12.55
C GLU A 7 -18.93 1.03 -12.80
N ALA A 8 -18.11 1.40 -11.81
CA ALA A 8 -16.66 1.30 -11.92
C ALA A 8 -16.19 -0.16 -12.06
N TYR A 9 -16.76 -1.08 -11.28
CA TYR A 9 -16.45 -2.52 -11.42
C TYR A 9 -16.82 -3.03 -12.80
N THR A 10 -18.02 -2.68 -13.31
CA THR A 10 -18.46 -3.04 -14.65
C THR A 10 -17.52 -2.47 -15.73
N SER A 11 -17.08 -1.22 -15.55
CA SER A 11 -16.11 -0.57 -16.44
C SER A 11 -14.75 -1.27 -16.43
N TYR A 12 -14.26 -1.70 -15.26
CA TYR A 12 -13.02 -2.49 -15.18
C TYR A 12 -13.18 -3.87 -15.81
N GLN A 13 -14.32 -4.54 -15.64
CA GLN A 13 -14.59 -5.83 -16.29
C GLN A 13 -14.62 -5.70 -17.81
N GLN A 14 -15.27 -4.65 -18.34
CA GLN A 14 -15.24 -4.34 -19.77
C GLN A 14 -13.82 -4.04 -20.24
N ALA A 15 -13.06 -3.25 -19.47
CA ALA A 15 -11.67 -2.98 -19.78
C ALA A 15 -10.86 -4.28 -19.84
N LEU A 16 -10.96 -5.17 -18.83
CA LEU A 16 -10.33 -6.50 -18.80
C LEU A 16 -10.72 -7.36 -20.00
N TYR A 17 -11.98 -7.30 -20.43
CA TYR A 17 -12.49 -8.03 -21.59
C TYR A 17 -11.93 -7.49 -22.92
N HIS A 18 -11.77 -6.17 -23.02
CA HIS A 18 -11.22 -5.50 -24.20
C HIS A 18 -9.69 -5.40 -24.21
N LEU A 19 -9.04 -5.64 -23.06
CA LEU A 19 -7.59 -5.63 -22.92
C LEU A 19 -7.00 -6.85 -23.63
N ARG A 20 -6.32 -6.57 -24.75
CA ARG A 20 -5.51 -7.56 -25.46
C ARG A 20 -4.30 -8.03 -24.67
N ASP A 21 -3.82 -7.22 -23.72
CA ASP A 21 -2.65 -7.52 -22.90
C ASP A 21 -3.01 -7.35 -21.41
N PRO A 22 -3.03 -8.42 -20.61
CA PRO A 22 -3.39 -8.36 -19.19
C PRO A 22 -2.37 -7.63 -18.30
N LYS A 23 -1.34 -7.01 -18.90
CA LYS A 23 -0.20 -6.37 -18.22
C LYS A 23 -0.25 -4.85 -18.20
N GLU A 24 -1.43 -4.24 -18.19
CA GLU A 24 -1.56 -2.77 -18.14
C GLU A 24 -1.57 -2.28 -16.67
N PRO A 25 -0.47 -1.68 -16.15
CA PRO A 25 -0.38 -1.25 -14.75
C PRO A 25 -1.42 -0.19 -14.38
N LYS A 26 -1.84 0.64 -15.35
CA LYS A 26 -2.87 1.68 -15.14
C LYS A 26 -4.22 1.09 -14.74
N LEU A 27 -4.58 -0.06 -15.31
CA LEU A 27 -5.83 -0.74 -14.99
C LEU A 27 -5.82 -1.25 -13.55
N TRP A 28 -4.76 -1.99 -13.20
CA TRP A 28 -4.57 -2.53 -11.85
C TRP A 28 -4.51 -1.44 -10.79
N TYR A 29 -3.93 -0.28 -11.12
CA TYR A 29 -3.97 0.91 -10.27
C TYR A 29 -5.39 1.40 -10.01
N GLY A 30 -6.22 1.48 -11.06
CA GLY A 30 -7.63 1.85 -10.94
C GLY A 30 -8.43 0.85 -10.09
N ILE A 31 -8.20 -0.45 -10.29
CA ILE A 31 -8.81 -1.52 -9.50
C ILE A 31 -8.40 -1.39 -8.02
N GLY A 32 -7.14 -1.09 -7.74
CA GLY A 32 -6.65 -0.83 -6.38
C GLY A 32 -7.37 0.34 -5.70
N ILE A 33 -7.55 1.46 -6.41
CA ILE A 33 -8.33 2.61 -5.89
C ILE A 33 -9.79 2.22 -5.62
N LEU A 34 -10.39 1.40 -6.49
CA LEU A 34 -11.75 0.94 -6.30
C LEU A 34 -11.89 0.13 -5.00
N TYR A 35 -10.99 -0.82 -4.78
CA TYR A 35 -10.99 -1.64 -3.57
C TYR A 35 -10.65 -0.84 -2.30
N ASP A 36 -9.74 0.13 -2.40
CA ASP A 36 -9.42 1.08 -1.33
C ASP A 36 -10.67 1.85 -0.90
N ARG A 37 -11.46 2.37 -1.86
CA ARG A 37 -12.74 3.03 -1.59
C ARG A 37 -13.83 2.09 -1.08
N TYR A 38 -13.79 0.82 -1.47
CA TYR A 38 -14.72 -0.20 -0.98
C TYR A 38 -14.43 -0.61 0.47
N GLY A 39 -13.21 -0.33 0.97
CA GLY A 39 -12.74 -0.80 2.28
C GLY A 39 -12.20 -2.23 2.26
N SER A 40 -12.11 -2.85 1.08
CA SER A 40 -11.47 -4.16 0.90
C SER A 40 -9.95 -3.98 0.84
N LEU A 41 -9.35 -3.76 2.00
CA LEU A 41 -7.93 -3.47 2.14
C LEU A 41 -7.03 -4.59 1.57
N ASP A 42 -7.39 -5.86 1.75
CA ASP A 42 -6.61 -6.99 1.21
C ASP A 42 -6.59 -7.03 -0.33
N HIS A 43 -7.74 -6.80 -0.98
CA HIS A 43 -7.82 -6.77 -2.44
C HIS A 43 -7.12 -5.53 -3.02
N ALA A 44 -7.20 -4.39 -2.31
CA ALA A 44 -6.48 -3.18 -2.67
C ALA A 44 -4.96 -3.40 -2.59
N GLU A 45 -4.48 -4.05 -1.52
CA GLU A 45 -3.08 -4.43 -1.35
C GLU A 45 -2.58 -5.27 -2.52
N GLU A 46 -3.32 -6.31 -2.90
CA GLU A 46 -2.95 -7.18 -4.02
C GLU A 46 -2.89 -6.42 -5.34
N ALA A 47 -3.92 -5.64 -5.66
CA ALA A 47 -3.98 -4.88 -6.90
C ALA A 47 -2.80 -3.90 -7.03
N PHE A 48 -2.51 -3.13 -5.97
CA PHE A 48 -1.38 -2.22 -5.93
C PHE A 48 -0.03 -2.96 -6.00
N SER A 49 0.10 -4.10 -5.33
CA SER A 49 1.30 -4.94 -5.42
C SER A 49 1.53 -5.47 -6.83
N GLN A 50 0.48 -5.82 -7.58
CA GLN A 50 0.60 -6.23 -8.97
C GLN A 50 1.12 -5.09 -9.85
N VAL A 51 0.65 -3.85 -9.65
CA VAL A 51 1.18 -2.67 -10.35
C VAL A 51 2.69 -2.57 -10.17
N MET A 52 3.14 -2.64 -8.91
CA MET A 52 4.57 -2.54 -8.58
C MET A 52 5.40 -3.70 -9.13
N ARG A 53 4.82 -4.89 -9.27
CA ARG A 53 5.48 -6.06 -9.90
C ARG A 53 5.58 -5.94 -11.41
N MET A 54 4.56 -5.37 -12.07
CA MET A 54 4.54 -5.22 -13.52
C MET A 54 5.37 -4.03 -13.99
N ALA A 55 5.23 -2.90 -13.30
CA ALA A 55 5.88 -1.64 -13.63
C ALA A 55 6.38 -0.98 -12.33
N PRO A 56 7.58 -1.32 -11.86
CA PRO A 56 8.13 -0.71 -10.67
C PRO A 56 8.47 0.77 -10.89
N ASP A 57 8.78 1.17 -12.13
CA ASP A 57 9.01 2.56 -12.55
C ASP A 57 7.70 3.28 -12.95
N PHE A 58 6.55 2.83 -12.43
CA PHE A 58 5.28 3.49 -12.71
C PHE A 58 5.28 4.92 -12.17
N GLU A 59 4.78 5.89 -12.95
CA GLU A 59 4.75 7.31 -12.58
C GLU A 59 4.14 7.57 -11.19
N LYS A 60 3.15 6.75 -10.80
CA LYS A 60 2.47 6.83 -9.51
C LYS A 60 2.97 5.82 -8.47
N ALA A 61 4.17 5.26 -8.63
CA ALA A 61 4.76 4.32 -7.68
C ALA A 61 4.76 4.88 -6.25
N ASN A 62 5.17 6.13 -6.05
CA ASN A 62 5.19 6.75 -4.72
C ASN A 62 3.78 6.91 -4.12
N GLU A 63 2.77 7.24 -4.94
CA GLU A 63 1.38 7.29 -4.49
C GLU A 63 0.88 5.90 -4.07
N ILE A 64 1.26 4.86 -4.82
CA ILE A 64 0.95 3.47 -4.49
C ILE A 64 1.60 3.07 -3.16
N TYR A 65 2.88 3.40 -2.95
CA TYR A 65 3.56 3.13 -1.68
C TYR A 65 2.90 3.87 -0.51
N PHE A 66 2.48 5.12 -0.70
CA PHE A 66 1.75 5.85 0.32
C PHE A 66 0.43 5.14 0.68
N ARG A 67 -0.36 4.75 -0.33
CA ARG A 67 -1.62 4.02 -0.12
C ARG A 67 -1.40 2.67 0.56
N LEU A 68 -0.40 1.89 0.12
CA LEU A 68 -0.01 0.64 0.77
C LEU A 68 0.43 0.86 2.23
N GLY A 69 1.17 1.93 2.50
CA GLY A 69 1.54 2.32 3.86
C GLY A 69 0.33 2.56 4.75
N ILE A 70 -0.69 3.25 4.24
CA ILE A 70 -1.96 3.51 4.94
C ILE A 70 -2.77 2.22 5.12
N ILE A 71 -2.88 1.39 4.08
CA ILE A 71 -3.55 0.09 4.12
C ILE A 71 -2.93 -0.80 5.20
N TYR A 72 -1.60 -0.89 5.26
CA TYR A 72 -0.90 -1.67 6.28
C TYR A 72 -1.05 -1.11 7.69
N LYS A 73 -1.09 0.22 7.82
CA LYS A 73 -1.41 0.86 9.10
C LYS A 73 -2.82 0.47 9.59
N GLN A 74 -3.81 0.51 8.70
CA GLN A 74 -5.20 0.12 9.02
C GLN A 74 -5.33 -1.37 9.34
N GLN A 75 -4.61 -2.24 8.62
CA GLN A 75 -4.57 -3.67 8.89
C GLN A 75 -3.74 -4.03 10.15
N GLN A 76 -3.19 -3.04 10.86
CA GLN A 76 -2.27 -3.23 12.00
C GLN A 76 -1.04 -4.09 11.67
N LYS A 77 -0.69 -4.20 10.38
CA LYS A 77 0.52 -4.88 9.88
C LYS A 77 1.71 -3.92 10.00
N PHE A 78 2.04 -3.55 11.23
CA PHE A 78 3.12 -2.59 11.52
C PHE A 78 4.50 -3.22 11.25
N ASN A 79 4.68 -4.45 11.72
CA ASN A 79 5.93 -5.21 11.64
C ASN A 79 5.73 -6.63 11.08
N GLN A 80 4.98 -6.79 9.98
CA GLN A 80 5.10 -8.03 9.16
C GLN A 80 6.39 -8.02 8.32
N SER A 81 7.47 -7.52 8.91
CA SER A 81 8.81 -7.71 8.38
C SER A 81 9.26 -9.09 8.84
N LEU A 82 9.16 -10.07 7.95
CA LEU A 82 10.14 -11.15 7.99
C LEU A 82 11.48 -10.47 7.75
N GLU A 83 12.19 -10.27 8.86
CA GLU A 83 13.57 -9.86 8.99
C GLU A 83 14.38 -9.93 7.68
N VAL A 84 14.47 -8.81 6.96
CA VAL A 84 15.53 -8.64 5.96
C VAL A 84 16.45 -7.55 6.46
N SER A 85 17.39 -8.03 7.27
CA SER A 85 18.76 -7.54 7.46
C SER A 85 19.03 -6.10 7.03
N ILE A 86 19.14 -5.27 8.06
CA ILE A 86 19.68 -3.91 8.25
C ILE A 86 20.90 -3.45 7.41
N TYR A 87 21.36 -4.16 6.36
CA TYR A 87 22.59 -3.78 5.63
C TYR A 87 22.57 -4.03 4.12
N ALA A 88 21.42 -3.93 3.43
CA ALA A 88 21.41 -4.01 1.97
C ALA A 88 21.40 -2.62 1.33
N SER A 89 22.59 -2.17 0.89
CA SER A 89 22.76 -1.20 -0.20
C SER A 89 21.71 -1.45 -1.28
N LYS A 90 20.78 -0.49 -1.46
CA LYS A 90 19.65 -0.51 -2.40
C LYS A 90 18.89 -1.86 -2.44
N PRO A 91 17.71 -1.98 -1.80
CA PRO A 91 16.94 -3.21 -1.89
C PRO A 91 16.70 -3.54 -3.38
N LYS A 92 17.12 -4.74 -3.81
CA LYS A 92 16.65 -5.31 -5.07
C LYS A 92 15.13 -5.20 -5.05
N LEU A 93 14.59 -4.53 -6.07
CA LEU A 93 13.23 -4.03 -6.29
C LEU A 93 12.12 -5.12 -6.32
N GLY A 94 12.32 -6.23 -5.62
CA GLY A 94 11.43 -7.39 -5.57
C GLY A 94 11.23 -7.98 -4.16
N HIS A 95 11.90 -7.49 -3.12
CA HIS A 95 11.63 -7.90 -1.73
C HIS A 95 10.69 -6.88 -1.05
N PHE A 96 9.41 -6.98 -1.38
CA PHE A 96 8.38 -6.13 -0.80
C PHE A 96 8.05 -6.63 0.62
N THR A 97 8.67 -6.02 1.63
CA THR A 97 8.27 -6.26 3.03
C THR A 97 6.92 -5.58 3.26
N LYS A 98 5.92 -6.36 3.69
CA LYS A 98 4.56 -5.88 4.01
C LYS A 98 4.55 -5.08 5.33
N SER A 99 5.23 -3.94 5.35
CA SER A 99 5.32 -3.08 6.53
C SER A 99 4.98 -1.65 6.15
N SER A 100 4.02 -1.08 6.88
CA SER A 100 3.62 0.32 6.75
C SER A 100 4.81 1.28 6.84
N ILE A 101 5.71 1.06 7.81
CA ILE A 101 6.89 1.90 8.04
C ILE A 101 7.86 1.85 6.85
N GLN A 102 8.07 0.67 6.26
CA GLN A 102 8.97 0.53 5.11
C GLN A 102 8.42 1.25 3.88
N CYS A 103 7.11 1.18 3.64
CA CYS A 103 6.47 1.93 2.57
C CYS A 103 6.66 3.45 2.75
N PHE A 104 6.47 3.97 3.97
CA PHE A 104 6.69 5.39 4.26
C PHE A 104 8.17 5.79 4.15
N LYS A 105 9.09 4.97 4.63
CA LYS A 105 10.54 5.22 4.46
C LYS A 105 11.00 5.20 3.01
N TYR A 106 10.32 4.48 2.13
CA TYR A 106 10.65 4.49 0.70
C TYR A 106 10.26 5.82 0.04
N ILE A 107 9.09 6.36 0.40
CA ILE A 107 8.60 7.62 -0.19
C ILE A 107 9.13 8.87 0.50
N VAL A 108 9.76 8.76 1.69
CA VAL A 108 10.32 9.93 2.39
C VAL A 108 11.35 10.65 1.53
N THR A 109 12.06 9.93 0.65
CA THR A 109 13.04 10.51 -0.27
C THR A 109 12.42 11.15 -1.52
N ASP A 110 11.18 10.80 -1.86
CA ASP A 110 10.45 11.36 -3.01
C ASP A 110 8.93 11.33 -2.75
N PRO A 111 8.42 12.25 -1.90
CA PRO A 111 7.04 12.18 -1.45
C PRO A 111 6.07 12.55 -2.58
N PRO A 112 4.93 11.83 -2.70
CA PRO A 112 3.92 12.16 -3.70
C PRO A 112 3.26 13.50 -3.35
N ARG A 113 3.37 14.48 -4.25
CA ARG A 113 2.76 15.82 -4.07
C ARG A 113 1.24 15.70 -3.88
N PRO A 114 0.62 16.46 -2.95
CA PRO A 114 1.16 17.61 -2.22
C PRO A 114 1.83 17.28 -0.88
N LEU A 115 2.02 16.00 -0.54
CA LEU A 115 2.62 15.62 0.75
C LEU A 115 4.08 16.06 0.82
N THR A 116 4.51 16.51 2.00
CA THR A 116 5.91 16.84 2.28
C THR A 116 6.59 15.73 3.06
N GLU A 117 7.91 15.81 3.20
CA GLU A 117 8.69 14.87 4.02
C GLU A 117 8.16 14.83 5.48
N GLU A 118 7.73 15.98 6.00
CA GLU A 118 7.23 16.10 7.37
C GLU A 118 5.93 15.31 7.57
N ASP A 119 5.04 15.30 6.57
CA ASP A 119 3.80 14.52 6.60
C ASP A 119 4.10 13.02 6.65
N ILE A 120 5.12 12.58 5.92
CA ILE A 120 5.54 11.17 5.91
C ILE A 120 6.11 10.78 7.27
N TRP A 121 6.98 11.60 7.85
CA TRP A 121 7.49 11.38 9.21
C TRP A 121 6.39 11.38 10.25
N PHE A 122 5.37 12.24 10.11
CA PHE A 122 4.19 12.25 10.96
C PHE A 122 3.43 10.92 10.88
N GLN A 123 3.22 10.36 9.68
CA GLN A 123 2.60 9.04 9.53
C GLN A 123 3.44 7.93 10.18
N ILE A 124 4.78 7.98 10.05
CA ILE A 124 5.68 7.01 10.69
C ILE A 124 5.57 7.09 12.22
N GLY A 125 5.55 8.29 12.79
CA GLY A 125 5.35 8.51 14.22
C GLY A 125 4.04 7.88 14.72
N HIS A 126 2.95 8.13 14.00
CA HIS A 126 1.63 7.63 14.34
C HIS A 126 1.56 6.09 14.30
N VAL A 127 2.26 5.45 13.35
CA VAL A 127 2.39 4.00 13.30
C VAL A 127 3.12 3.46 14.54
N HIS A 128 4.19 4.13 15.00
CA HIS A 128 4.92 3.73 16.20
C HIS A 128 4.10 3.87 17.48
N GLU A 129 3.27 4.90 17.59
CA GLU A 129 2.33 5.07 18.71
C GLU A 129 1.31 3.92 18.73
N GLN A 130 0.64 3.66 17.60
CA GLN A 130 -0.33 2.56 17.50
C GLN A 130 0.30 1.19 17.79
N GLN A 131 1.56 1.00 17.40
CA GLN A 131 2.29 -0.24 17.70
C GLN A 131 2.53 -0.44 19.20
N LYS A 132 2.87 0.63 19.94
CA LYS A 132 3.05 0.56 21.40
C LYS A 132 1.75 0.20 22.09
N ASP A 133 0.62 0.78 21.67
CA ASP A 133 -0.70 0.48 22.23
C ASP A 133 -1.08 -1.00 22.01
N VAL A 134 -0.89 -1.54 20.82
CA VAL A 134 -1.19 -2.95 20.53
C VAL A 134 -0.29 -3.89 21.36
N SER A 135 0.99 -3.57 21.50
CA SER A 135 1.93 -4.36 22.31
C SER A 135 1.52 -4.37 23.78
N PHE A 136 1.08 -3.22 24.31
CA PHE A 136 0.60 -3.06 25.66
C PHE A 136 -0.70 -3.85 25.92
N LEU A 137 -1.68 -3.77 25.00
CA LEU A 137 -2.93 -4.52 25.09
C LEU A 137 -2.71 -6.04 25.04
N THR A 138 -1.78 -6.51 24.21
CA THR A 138 -1.46 -7.95 24.10
C THR A 138 -0.83 -8.50 25.38
N GLN A 139 -0.09 -7.68 26.11
CA GLN A 139 0.57 -8.06 27.36
C GLN A 139 -0.40 -8.04 28.58
N HIS A 140 -1.55 -7.38 28.48
CA HIS A 140 -2.54 -7.28 29.57
C HIS A 140 -3.87 -8.00 29.32
N GLY A 141 -4.13 -8.45 28.08
CA GLY A 141 -5.34 -9.23 27.72
C GLY A 141 -5.24 -10.75 27.89
N ARG A 142 -4.13 -11.28 28.42
CA ARG A 142 -4.00 -12.70 28.80
C ARG A 142 -4.00 -12.84 30.33
N ARG A 143 -5.17 -12.67 30.96
CA ARG A 143 -5.44 -13.16 32.32
C ARG A 143 -6.85 -13.71 32.37
#